data_AF-A0A7Y4GWP5-F1
#
_entry.id   AF-A0A7Y4GWP5-F1
#
_cell.length_a   1.000
_cell.length_b   1.000
_cell.length_c   1.000
_cell.angle_alpha   90.00
_cell.angle_beta   90.00
_cell.angle_gamma   90.00
#
_symmetry.space_group_name_H-M   'P 1'
#
loop_
_entity.id
_entity.type
_entity.pdbx_description
1 polymer ?
#
loop_
_entity_poly.entity_id
_entity_poly.type
_entity_poly.pdbx_seq_one_letter_code
_entity_poly.pdbx_strand_id
1 'polypeptide(L)' 'MFRDYRCLVLEDCTAEPIGEGLPRSNHETSLLAIQILFGWISESAKLVAALVTNLAAVRI' A
#
# COMPACT_ATOMS: atom_id res chain seq x y z
N MET A 1 -4.40 -21.05 7.33
CA MET A 1 -3.79 -20.35 8.47
C MET A 1 -3.90 -18.86 8.20
N PHE A 2 -4.68 -18.12 8.98
CA PHE A 2 -4.62 -16.66 8.99
C PHE A 2 -3.36 -16.24 9.76
N ARG A 3 -2.60 -15.28 9.21
CA ARG A 3 -1.34 -14.82 9.81
C ARG A 3 -1.50 -13.52 10.61
N ASP A 4 -2.74 -13.00 10.70
CA ASP A 4 -3.14 -11.80 11.45
C ASP A 4 -2.26 -10.55 11.22
N TYR A 5 -1.61 -10.45 10.06
CA TYR A 5 -0.86 -9.27 9.67
C TYR A 5 -1.81 -8.12 9.35
N ARG A 6 -1.41 -6.90 9.76
CA ARG A 6 -2.02 -5.66 9.29
C ARG A 6 -1.26 -5.17 8.07
N CYS A 7 -1.80 -5.46 6.88
CA CYS A 7 -1.13 -5.18 5.62
C CYS A 7 -1.36 -3.73 5.17
N LEU A 8 -0.28 -3.07 4.74
CA LEU A 8 -0.30 -1.79 4.04
C LEU A 8 0.45 -1.98 2.71
N VAL A 9 -0.20 -1.68 1.59
CA VAL A 9 0.44 -1.67 0.27
C VAL A 9 0.70 -0.23 -0.16
N LEU A 10 1.88 -0.01 -0.73
CA LEU A 10 2.30 1.29 -1.25
C LEU A 10 2.08 1.31 -2.76
N GLU A 11 1.06 2.02 -3.23
CA GLU A 11 0.67 1.98 -4.65
C GLU A 11 1.79 2.49 -5.57
N ASP A 12 2.47 3.55 -5.15
CA ASP A 12 3.60 4.18 -5.83
C ASP A 12 4.90 3.36 -5.79
N CYS A 13 4.91 2.24 -5.06
CA CYS A 13 6.02 1.28 -5.02
C CYS A 13 5.66 -0.07 -5.64
N THR A 14 4.54 -0.13 -6.36
CA THR A 14 4.08 -1.35 -7.04
C THR A 14 3.69 -1.01 -8.47
N ALA A 15 3.85 -1.98 -9.37
CA ALA A 15 3.47 -1.82 -10.76
C ALA A 15 2.90 -3.13 -11.30
N GLU A 16 2.00 -2.99 -12.27
CA GLU A 16 1.61 -4.09 -13.17
C GLU A 16 2.25 -3.82 -14.53
N PRO A 17 3.37 -4.48 -14.87
CA PRO A 17 4.03 -4.23 -16.15
C PRO A 17 3.24 -4.74 -17.36
N ILE A 18 2.49 -5.82 -17.16
CA ILE A 18 1.72 -6.47 -18.24
C ILE A 18 0.36 -5.79 -18.30
N GLY A 19 0.08 -5.02 -19.34
CA GLY A 19 -1.21 -4.32 -19.47
C GLY A 19 -1.19 -2.86 -19.03
N GLU A 20 0.00 -2.31 -18.76
CA GLU A 20 0.20 -0.87 -18.57
C GLU A 20 -0.44 -0.06 -19.71
N GLY A 21 -1.27 0.92 -19.36
CA GLY A 21 -1.95 1.78 -20.32
C GLY A 21 -3.17 1.17 -21.02
N LEU A 22 -3.54 -0.08 -20.75
CA LEU A 22 -4.78 -0.66 -21.26
C LEU A 22 -6.00 -0.13 -20.48
N PRO A 23 -7.20 -0.04 -21.10
CA PRO A 23 -8.42 0.45 -20.44
C PRO A 23 -8.89 -0.36 -19.22
N ARG A 24 -8.36 -1.58 -19.05
CA ARG A 24 -8.67 -2.49 -17.95
C ARG A 24 -7.38 -2.80 -17.20
N SER A 25 -7.02 -1.90 -16.28
CA SER A 25 -5.82 -2.01 -15.45
C SER A 25 -6.02 -3.04 -14.35
N ASN A 26 -5.21 -4.12 -14.33
CA ASN A 26 -5.24 -5.01 -13.17
C ASN A 26 -4.56 -4.35 -11.97
N HIS A 27 -3.66 -3.38 -12.18
CA HIS A 27 -3.10 -2.56 -11.11
C HIS A 27 -4.21 -1.88 -10.29
N GLU A 28 -5.04 -1.06 -10.95
CA GLU A 28 -6.15 -0.36 -10.27
C GLU A 28 -7.15 -1.34 -9.65
N THR A 29 -7.47 -2.41 -10.37
CA THR A 29 -8.39 -3.46 -9.88
C THR A 29 -7.83 -4.16 -8.64
N SER A 30 -6.52 -4.44 -8.61
CA SER A 30 -5.85 -5.10 -7.49
C SER A 30 -5.77 -4.19 -6.28
N LEU A 31 -5.43 -2.90 -6.46
CA LEU A 31 -5.41 -1.93 -5.37
C LEU A 31 -6.79 -1.81 -4.71
N LEU A 32 -7.86 -1.73 -5.50
CA LEU A 32 -9.23 -1.69 -4.99
C LEU A 32 -9.58 -2.97 -4.21
N ALA A 33 -9.26 -4.15 -4.76
CA ALA A 33 -9.51 -5.41 -4.08
C ALA A 33 -8.75 -5.50 -2.74
N ILE A 34 -7.50 -5.05 -2.70
CA ILE A 34 -6.68 -4.99 -1.48
C ILE A 34 -7.30 -4.05 -0.45
N GLN A 35 -7.71 -2.86 -0.86
CA GLN A 35 -8.32 -1.88 0.05
C GLN A 35 -9.62 -2.39 0.68
N ILE A 36 -10.41 -3.16 -0.06
CA ILE A 36 -11.71 -3.67 0.42
C ILE A 36 -11.53 -4.90 1.30
N LEU A 37 -10.60 -5.81 0.96
CA LEU A 37 -10.59 -7.16 1.53
C LEU A 37 -9.35 -7.50 2.35
N PHE A 38 -8.20 -6.86 2.09
CA PHE A 38 -6.91 -7.36 2.55
C PHE A 38 -6.09 -6.36 3.39
N GLY A 39 -6.44 -5.08 3.41
CA GLY A 39 -5.76 -4.07 4.22
C GLY A 39 -5.92 -2.65 3.70
N TRP A 40 -4.86 -1.87 3.81
CA TRP A 40 -4.84 -0.46 3.42
C TRP A 40 -3.93 -0.21 2.22
N ILE A 41 -4.25 0.86 1.48
CA ILE A 41 -3.41 1.44 0.43
C ILE A 41 -2.90 2.80 0.92
N SER A 42 -1.66 3.13 0.60
CA SER A 42 -1.06 4.44 0.83
C SER A 42 0.02 4.72 -0.21
N GLU A 43 0.61 5.90 -0.15
CA GLU A 43 1.83 6.28 -0.86
C GLU A 43 3.04 6.18 0.08
N SER A 44 4.22 5.93 -0.49
CA SER A 44 5.48 5.81 0.24
C SER A 44 5.81 7.06 1.05
N ALA A 45 5.56 8.26 0.49
CA ALA A 45 5.80 9.52 1.17
C ALA A 45 5.00 9.65 2.47
N LYS A 46 3.73 9.23 2.46
CA LYS A 46 2.86 9.23 3.65
C LYS A 46 3.37 8.27 4.72
N LEU A 47 3.83 7.08 4.30
CA LEU A 47 4.43 6.12 5.22
C LEU A 47 5.71 6.66 5.86
N VAL A 48 6.63 7.21 5.05
CA VAL A 48 7.90 7.78 5.55
C VAL A 48 7.63 8.91 6.55
N ALA A 49 6.70 9.83 6.25
CA ALA A 49 6.33 10.91 7.17
C ALA A 49 5.75 10.38 8.49
N ALA A 50 4.90 9.34 8.43
CA ALA A 50 4.33 8.70 9.61
C ALA A 50 5.41 8.01 10.46
N LEU A 51 6.37 7.33 9.83
CA LEU A 51 7.48 6.67 10.52
C LEU A 51 8.40 7.70 11.19
N VAL A 52 8.74 8.79 10.51
CA VAL A 52 9.55 9.88 11.09
C VAL A 52 8.85 10.47 12.32
N THR A 53 7.54 10.73 12.23
CA THR A 53 6.74 11.26 13.35
C THR A 53 6.72 10.29 14.53
N ASN A 54 6.49 9.00 14.29
CA ASN A 54 6.44 7.99 15.36
C ASN A 54 7.81 7.71 15.99
N LEU A 55 8.88 7.69 15.20
CA LEU A 55 10.24 7.49 15.74
C LEU A 55 10.68 8.65 16.63
N ALA A 56 10.28 9.88 16.30
CA ALA A 56 10.49 11.03 17.18
C ALA A 56 9.73 10.88 18.51
N ALA A 57 8.52 10.32 18.48
CA ALA A 57 7.70 10.09 19.67
C ALA A 57 8.22 8.95 20.59
N VAL A 58 8.99 7.99 20.05
CA VAL A 58 9.53 6.84 20.81
C VAL A 58 10.85 7.17 21.52
N ARG A 59 11.60 8.18 21.07
CA ARG A 59 12.92 8.57 21.63
C ARG A 59 12.81 9.44 22.90
N ILE A 60 12.02 8.99 23.89
CA ILE A 60 11.99 9.56 25.24
C ILE A 60 13.24 9.12 26.03
#